data_AF-A0A841D3P7-F1
#
_entry.id   AF-A0A841D3P7-F1
#
_cell.length_a   1.000
_cell.length_b   1.000
_cell.length_c   1.000
_cell.angle_alpha   90.00
_cell.angle_beta   90.00
_cell.angle_gamma   90.00
#
_symmetry.space_group_name_H-M   'P 1'
#
loop_
_entity.id
_entity.type
_entity.pdbx_description
1 polymer ?
#
loop_
_entity_poly.entity_id
_entity_poly.type
_entity_poly.pdbx_seq_one_letter_code
_entity_poly.pdbx_strand_id
1 'polypeptide(L)'
;MGTPRTRDELIASFRDRPALFAPGERMSYSNSGWVLLGAVVERLTGQSYDGYVRRETLTPLGMDGSGLGRQGDVLTGHAEGYMAQGGRVVRMPEVYLLGL
;
A
#
# COMPACT_ATOMS: atom_id res chain seq x y z
N MET A 1 -15.14 9.26 -4.73
CA MET A 1 -14.04 8.42 -5.22
C MET A 1 -12.82 9.31 -5.33
N GLY A 2 -11.70 8.97 -4.69
CA GLY A 2 -10.50 9.82 -4.70
C GLY A 2 -9.63 9.52 -5.92
N THR A 3 -8.99 10.55 -6.48
CA THR A 3 -7.95 10.38 -7.50
C THR A 3 -6.80 9.55 -6.94
N PRO A 4 -6.24 8.58 -7.70
CA PRO A 4 -5.01 7.89 -7.30
C PRO A 4 -3.93 8.92 -6.94
N ARG A 5 -3.29 8.75 -5.78
CA ARG A 5 -2.19 9.62 -5.35
C ARG A 5 -0.86 8.94 -5.61
N THR A 6 0.11 9.71 -6.07
CA THR A 6 1.50 9.32 -6.14
C THR A 6 2.10 9.17 -4.73
N ARG A 7 3.21 8.45 -4.63
CA ARG A 7 3.98 8.30 -3.38
C ARG A 7 4.33 9.66 -2.77
N ASP A 8 4.77 10.60 -3.58
CA ASP A 8 5.16 11.95 -3.13
C ASP A 8 3.98 12.76 -2.60
N GLU A 9 2.81 12.67 -3.25
CA GLU A 9 1.58 13.32 -2.77
C GLU A 9 1.10 12.73 -1.43
N LEU A 10 1.29 11.43 -1.22
CA LEU A 10 1.01 10.79 0.06
C LEU A 10 1.96 11.29 1.14
N ILE A 11 3.26 11.32 0.88
CA ILE A 11 4.27 11.83 1.83
C ILE A 11 4.00 13.29 2.16
N ALA A 12 3.71 14.12 1.16
CA ALA A 12 3.36 15.53 1.35
C ALA A 12 2.19 15.72 2.32
N SER A 13 1.24 14.78 2.37
CA SER A 13 0.08 14.86 3.25
C SER A 13 0.38 14.66 4.75
N PHE A 14 1.57 14.14 5.10
CA PHE A 14 1.93 13.88 6.50
C PHE A 14 3.33 14.37 6.93
N ARG A 15 4.23 14.74 6.00
CA ARG A 15 5.63 15.09 6.32
C ARG A 15 5.80 16.22 7.34
N ASP A 16 4.84 17.16 7.38
CA ASP A 16 4.89 18.36 8.21
C ASP A 16 4.11 18.18 9.54
N ARG A 17 3.63 16.98 9.84
CA ARG A 17 2.94 16.69 11.10
C ARG A 17 3.94 16.46 12.23
N PRO A 18 3.64 16.91 13.46
CA PRO A 18 4.50 16.64 14.61
C PRO A 18 4.53 15.14 14.92
N ALA A 19 5.69 14.67 15.39
CA ALA A 19 5.80 13.33 15.94
C ALA A 19 4.95 13.18 17.21
N LEU A 20 4.29 12.03 17.38
CA LEU A 20 3.48 11.75 18.57
C LEU A 20 4.33 11.49 19.82
N PHE A 21 5.58 11.09 19.65
CA PHE A 21 6.56 10.75 20.68
C PHE A 21 7.96 10.69 20.06
N ALA A 22 9.02 10.63 20.89
CA ALA A 22 10.39 10.56 20.39
C ALA A 22 10.66 9.23 19.64
N PRO A 23 11.53 9.20 18.61
CA PRO A 23 11.89 7.96 17.94
C PRO A 23 12.43 6.90 18.91
N GLY A 24 11.89 5.68 18.82
CA GLY A 24 12.31 4.55 19.67
C GLY A 24 11.71 4.53 21.09
N GLU A 25 10.98 5.57 21.50
CA GLU A 25 10.35 5.64 22.83
C GLU A 25 9.19 4.65 22.97
N ARG A 26 8.34 4.54 21.94
CA ARG A 26 7.13 3.71 21.92
C ARG A 26 6.87 3.13 20.52
N MET A 27 6.05 2.09 20.44
CA MET A 27 5.54 1.54 19.18
C MET A 27 4.10 2.04 18.96
N SER A 28 3.84 2.55 17.76
CA SER A 28 2.49 2.86 17.30
C SER A 28 2.37 2.50 15.81
N TYR A 29 1.33 1.76 15.45
CA TYR A 29 1.10 1.36 14.08
C TYR A 29 0.88 2.59 13.18
N SER A 30 1.58 2.63 12.04
CA SER A 30 1.54 3.79 11.13
C SER A 30 1.60 3.36 9.67
N ASN A 31 0.47 3.50 8.96
CA ASN A 31 0.44 3.33 7.50
C ASN A 31 1.36 4.35 6.80
N SER A 32 1.39 5.60 7.28
CA SER A 32 2.31 6.63 6.76
C SER A 32 3.79 6.22 6.91
N GLY A 33 4.14 5.51 7.98
CA GLY A 33 5.46 4.93 8.16
C GLY A 33 5.81 3.89 7.08
N TRP A 34 4.86 3.01 6.74
CA TRP A 34 5.03 2.04 5.66
C TRP A 34 5.12 2.69 4.27
N VAL A 35 4.33 3.74 4.01
CA VAL A 35 4.44 4.56 2.79
C VAL A 35 5.86 5.14 2.67
N LEU A 36 6.38 5.72 3.75
CA LEU A 36 7.73 6.32 3.76
C LEU A 36 8.82 5.26 3.56
N LEU A 37 8.69 4.08 4.18
CA LEU A 37 9.62 2.98 3.99
C LEU A 37 9.67 2.51 2.53
N GLY A 38 8.51 2.39 1.87
CA GLY A 38 8.44 2.09 0.44
C GLY A 38 9.22 3.09 -0.41
N ALA A 39 9.06 4.39 -0.14
CA ALA A 39 9.82 5.44 -0.83
C ALA A 39 11.34 5.35 -0.60
N VAL A 40 11.78 4.95 0.59
CA VAL A 40 13.21 4.71 0.87
C VAL A 40 13.74 3.57 0.01
N VAL A 41 13.00 2.46 -0.11
CA VAL A 41 13.37 1.33 -0.99
C VAL A 41 13.47 1.80 -2.44
N GLU A 42 12.47 2.53 -2.94
CA GLU A 42 12.46 3.04 -4.32
C GLU A 42 13.66 3.96 -4.58
N ARG A 43 13.95 4.87 -3.64
CA ARG A 43 15.09 5.80 -3.75
C ARG A 43 16.44 5.09 -3.73
N LEU A 44 16.62 4.09 -2.87
CA LEU A 44 17.90 3.38 -2.74
C LEU A 44 18.16 2.41 -3.91
N THR A 45 17.10 1.90 -4.53
CA THR A 45 17.21 0.81 -5.53
C THR A 45 16.99 1.29 -6.95
N GLY A 46 16.40 2.47 -7.15
CA GLY A 46 16.02 3.00 -8.46
C GLY A 46 14.86 2.27 -9.13
N GLN A 47 14.13 1.43 -8.39
CA GLN A 47 13.05 0.59 -8.92
C GLN A 47 11.72 0.93 -8.24
N SER A 48 10.59 0.64 -8.89
CA SER A 48 9.30 0.73 -8.20
C SER A 48 9.27 -0.28 -7.04
N TYR A 49 8.52 0.04 -5.99
CA TYR A 49 8.41 -0.85 -4.84
C TYR A 49 7.84 -2.22 -5.25
N ASP A 50 6.85 -2.25 -6.16
CA ASP A 50 6.29 -3.49 -6.68
C ASP A 50 7.32 -4.34 -7.45
N GLY A 51 8.17 -3.69 -8.26
CA GLY A 51 9.22 -4.35 -9.01
C GLY A 51 10.33 -4.88 -8.10
N TYR A 52 10.66 -4.13 -7.05
CA TYR A 52 11.61 -4.55 -6.03
C TYR A 52 11.12 -5.79 -5.28
N VAL A 53 9.89 -5.76 -4.74
CA VAL A 53 9.30 -6.90 -4.01
C VAL A 53 9.18 -8.12 -4.90
N ARG A 54 8.77 -7.94 -6.17
CA ARG A 54 8.68 -9.05 -7.13
C ARG A 54 10.05 -9.71 -7.32
N ARG A 55 11.09 -8.93 -7.61
CA ARG A 55 12.43 -9.45 -7.91
C ARG A 55 13.13 -10.05 -6.68
N GLU A 56 13.08 -9.37 -5.54
CA GLU A 56 13.89 -9.73 -4.37
C GLU A 56 13.18 -10.71 -3.43
N THR A 57 11.86 -10.89 -3.55
CA THR A 57 11.09 -11.73 -2.63
C THR A 57 10.18 -12.71 -3.35
N LEU A 58 9.27 -12.25 -4.21
CA LEU A 58 8.24 -13.13 -4.76
C LEU A 58 8.82 -14.14 -5.74
N THR A 59 9.68 -13.72 -6.67
CA THR A 59 10.27 -14.60 -7.68
C THR A 59 11.20 -15.66 -7.06
N PRO A 60 12.14 -15.32 -6.15
CA PRO A 60 12.99 -16.33 -5.50
C PRO A 60 12.22 -17.37 -4.69
N LEU A 61 11.03 -17.01 -4.18
CA LEU A 61 10.16 -17.88 -3.40
C LEU A 61 9.10 -18.62 -4.25
N GLY A 62 9.07 -18.42 -5.57
CA GLY A 62 8.08 -19.04 -6.46
C GLY A 62 6.64 -18.57 -6.23
N MET A 63 6.45 -17.35 -5.75
CA MET A 63 5.14 -16.80 -5.37
C MET A 63 4.41 -16.13 -6.56
N ASP A 64 4.19 -16.87 -7.64
CA ASP A 64 3.65 -16.31 -8.90
C ASP A 64 2.22 -15.77 -8.78
N GLY A 65 1.44 -16.27 -7.81
CA GLY A 65 0.09 -15.79 -7.49
C GLY A 65 0.05 -14.59 -6.53
N SER A 66 1.20 -14.01 -6.17
CA SER A 66 1.30 -12.86 -5.27
C SER A 66 1.72 -11.59 -6.02
N GLY A 67 1.26 -10.45 -5.54
CA GLY A 67 1.63 -9.16 -6.12
C GLY A 67 0.95 -7.99 -5.41
N LEU A 68 1.30 -6.78 -5.83
CA LEU A 68 0.60 -5.56 -5.43
C LEU A 68 -0.38 -5.18 -6.53
N GLY A 69 -1.68 -5.15 -6.21
CA GLY A 69 -2.71 -4.67 -7.12
C GLY A 69 -2.72 -3.15 -7.19
N ARG A 70 -3.06 -2.60 -8.35
CA ARG A 70 -3.33 -1.17 -8.55
C ARG A 70 -4.81 -0.94 -8.72
N GLN A 71 -5.24 0.28 -8.44
CA GLN A 71 -6.64 0.65 -8.67
C GLN A 71 -6.95 0.48 -10.17
N GLY A 72 -8.01 -0.27 -10.47
CA GLY A 72 -8.42 -0.60 -11.84
C GLY A 72 -7.84 -1.91 -12.39
N ASP A 73 -6.96 -2.61 -11.66
CA ASP A 73 -6.46 -3.91 -12.10
C ASP A 73 -7.58 -4.96 -12.08
N VAL A 74 -7.68 -5.74 -13.17
CA VAL A 74 -8.49 -6.96 -13.23
C VAL A 74 -7.55 -8.15 -12.98
N LEU A 75 -7.55 -8.66 -11.75
CA LEU A 75 -6.65 -9.73 -11.31
C LEU A 75 -7.37 -11.08 -11.38
N THR A 76 -6.93 -11.96 -12.30
CA THR A 76 -7.45 -13.33 -12.40
C THR A 76 -7.21 -14.09 -11.09
N GLY A 77 -8.25 -14.74 -10.56
CA GLY A 77 -8.17 -15.49 -9.30
C GLY A 77 -8.29 -14.63 -8.04
N HIS A 78 -8.49 -13.32 -8.15
CA HIS A 78 -8.77 -12.45 -7.02
C HIS A 78 -10.24 -12.53 -6.60
N ALA A 79 -10.51 -12.73 -5.31
CA ALA A 79 -11.87 -12.76 -4.77
C ALA A 79 -12.50 -11.36 -4.78
N GLU A 80 -13.83 -11.28 -4.87
CA GLU A 80 -14.53 -10.01 -4.74
C GLU A 80 -14.66 -9.59 -3.27
N GLY A 81 -14.37 -8.32 -3.00
CA GLY A 81 -14.58 -7.73 -1.67
C GLY A 81 -16.03 -7.33 -1.45
N TYR A 82 -16.50 -7.40 -0.21
CA TYR A 82 -17.82 -6.94 0.22
C TYR A 82 -17.70 -6.17 1.54
N MET A 83 -18.49 -5.13 1.72
CA MET A 83 -18.54 -4.36 2.97
C MET A 83 -19.96 -4.18 3.48
N ALA A 84 -20.10 -4.03 4.79
CA ALA A 84 -21.36 -3.65 5.41
C ALA A 84 -21.56 -2.13 5.30
N GLN A 85 -22.65 -1.70 4.68
CA GLN A 85 -23.05 -0.30 4.58
C GLN A 85 -24.53 -0.17 4.94
N GLY A 86 -24.83 0.53 6.04
CA GLY A 86 -26.20 0.74 6.50
C GLY A 86 -26.98 -0.56 6.76
N GLY A 87 -26.31 -1.60 7.28
CA GLY A 87 -26.92 -2.91 7.54
C GLY A 87 -27.11 -3.80 6.30
N ARG A 88 -26.62 -3.37 5.12
CA ARG A 88 -26.63 -4.17 3.89
C ARG A 88 -25.21 -4.58 3.52
N VAL A 89 -25.05 -5.74 2.90
CA VAL A 89 -23.78 -6.16 2.28
C VAL A 89 -23.74 -5.58 0.87
N VAL A 90 -22.74 -4.76 0.58
CA VAL A 90 -22.52 -4.14 -0.73
C VAL A 90 -21.19 -4.61 -1.31
N ARG A 91 -21.18 -4.89 -2.62
CA ARG A 91 -19.98 -5.29 -3.37
C ARG A 91 -18.99 -4.12 -3.41
N MET A 92 -17.72 -4.41 -3.18
CA MET A 92 -16.60 -3.47 -3.35
C MET A 92 -15.95 -3.74 -4.72
N PRO A 93 -16.15 -2.85 -5.71
CA PRO A 93 -15.80 -3.14 -7.10
C PRO A 93 -14.30 -3.11 -7.41
N GLU A 94 -13.45 -2.70 -6.48
CA GLU A 94 -12.02 -2.48 -6.71
C GLU A 94 -11.17 -3.13 -5.62
N VAL A 95 -9.94 -3.51 -5.96
CA VAL A 95 -8.90 -3.90 -5.01
C VAL A 95 -8.63 -2.70 -4.11
N TYR A 96 -9.29 -2.66 -2.95
CA TYR A 96 -8.97 -1.70 -1.90
C TYR A 96 -7.69 -2.17 -1.22
N LEU A 97 -6.55 -1.72 -1.75
CA LEU A 97 -5.43 -1.49 -0.86
C LEU A 97 -5.85 -0.33 0.04
N LEU A 98 -6.07 -0.62 1.33
CA LEU A 98 -6.17 0.42 2.35
C LEU A 98 -4.98 1.36 2.15
N GLY A 99 -5.27 2.58 1.67
CA GLY A 99 -4.34 3.46 0.97
C GLY A 99 -2.88 3.36 1.42
N LEU A 100 -2.06 2.79 0.53
CA LEU A 100 -0.63 3.03 0.43
C LEU A 100 -0.32 4.06 -0.65
#